data_AF-A0A522WAN8-F1
#
_entry.id   AF-A0A522WAN8-F1
#
_cell.length_a   1.000
_cell.length_b   1.000
_cell.length_c   1.000
_cell.angle_alpha   90.00
_cell.angle_beta   90.00
_cell.angle_gamma   90.00
#
_symmetry.space_group_name_H-M   'P 1'
#
loop_
_entity.id
_entity.type
_entity.pdbx_description
1 polymer ?
#
loop_
_entity_poly.entity_id
_entity_poly.type
_entity_poly.pdbx_seq_one_letter_code
_entity_poly.pdbx_strand_id
1 'polypeptide(L)'
;MRLSLEREMERIRISIAGFSLMELLVVLIIVGILAALAIPNYTRTRERAIDKEAQTVLSLVQAAERMYRLKSSTYYGSAVLSDINDNLKLNLAPQRWNYSIPAADPAGFTAQAVRIGGTRTWQIDQDDPAASCTTGPDCPPP
;
A
#
# COMPACT_ATOMS: atom_id res chain seq x y z
N MET A 1 29.09 -61.69 1.65
CA MET A 1 28.28 -60.47 1.77
C MET A 1 29.01 -59.30 1.11
N ARG A 2 29.20 -59.32 -0.22
CA ARG A 2 29.90 -58.25 -0.97
C ARG A 2 29.53 -58.18 -2.47
N LEU A 3 28.38 -58.72 -2.86
CA LEU A 3 28.03 -58.92 -4.28
C LEU A 3 26.64 -58.40 -4.69
N SER A 4 26.00 -57.56 -3.88
CA SER A 4 24.65 -57.02 -4.19
C SER A 4 24.60 -55.50 -4.36
N LEU A 5 25.74 -54.81 -4.46
CA LEU A 5 25.81 -53.34 -4.53
C LEU A 5 26.69 -52.83 -5.69
N GLU A 6 26.61 -53.45 -6.87
CA GLU A 6 27.23 -52.91 -8.09
C GLU A 6 26.25 -52.76 -9.28
N ARG A 7 24.94 -52.93 -9.06
CA ARG A 7 23.94 -52.79 -10.12
C ARG A 7 22.84 -51.83 -9.73
N GLU A 8 23.15 -50.53 -9.67
CA GLU A 8 22.19 -49.45 -9.95
C GLU A 8 22.90 -48.09 -10.05
N MET A 9 23.89 -48.01 -10.93
CA MET A 9 24.23 -46.72 -11.55
C MET A 9 23.78 -46.77 -13.00
N GLU A 10 22.46 -46.88 -13.19
CA GLU A 10 21.83 -46.50 -14.44
C GLU A 10 22.09 -45.01 -14.63
N ARG A 11 23.09 -44.73 -15.47
CA ARG A 11 23.51 -43.37 -15.81
C ARG A 11 22.29 -42.62 -16.30
N ILE A 12 21.84 -41.62 -15.54
CA ILE A 12 20.95 -40.58 -16.05
C ILE A 12 21.75 -39.83 -17.12
N ARG A 13 21.74 -40.33 -18.35
CA ARG A 13 22.20 -39.60 -19.52
C ARG A 13 21.11 -38.60 -19.85
N ILE A 14 21.23 -37.39 -19.30
CA ILE A 14 20.50 -36.24 -19.83
C ILE A 14 21.04 -36.04 -21.24
N SER A 15 20.30 -36.51 -22.25
CA SER A 15 20.58 -36.17 -23.65
C SER A 15 20.24 -34.70 -23.86
N ILE A 16 21.25 -33.84 -23.70
CA ILE A 16 21.14 -32.42 -24.00
C ILE A 16 21.04 -32.32 -25.52
N ALA A 17 19.83 -32.20 -26.07
CA ALA A 17 19.65 -31.69 -27.41
C ALA A 17 20.23 -30.26 -27.42
N GLY A 18 21.18 -30.01 -28.32
CA GLY A 18 21.98 -28.80 -28.31
C GLY A 18 21.11 -27.57 -28.58
N PHE A 19 20.96 -26.72 -27.57
CA PHE A 19 20.44 -25.36 -27.71
C PHE A 19 21.50 -24.52 -28.44
N SER A 20 21.12 -23.75 -29.46
CA SER A 20 22.03 -22.87 -30.17
C SER A 20 22.41 -21.68 -29.29
N LEU A 21 23.68 -21.26 -29.34
CA LEU A 21 24.13 -20.03 -28.70
C LEU A 21 23.37 -18.80 -29.23
N MET A 22 22.98 -18.81 -30.51
CA MET A 22 22.16 -17.73 -31.08
C MET A 22 20.70 -17.78 -30.61
N GLU A 23 20.16 -18.96 -30.30
CA GLU A 23 18.81 -19.08 -29.71
C GLU A 23 18.79 -18.42 -28.33
N LEU A 24 19.83 -18.65 -27.52
CA LEU A 24 19.95 -18.03 -26.21
C LEU A 24 20.20 -16.52 -26.30
N LEU A 25 20.99 -16.08 -27.29
CA LEU A 25 21.27 -14.66 -27.54
C LEU A 25 20.00 -13.87 -27.90
N VAL A 26 19.17 -14.39 -28.82
CA VAL A 26 17.92 -13.71 -29.20
C VAL A 26 16.93 -13.69 -28.03
N VAL A 27 16.84 -14.77 -27.25
CA VAL A 27 15.98 -14.81 -26.06
C VAL A 27 16.40 -13.76 -25.03
N LEU A 28 17.70 -13.59 -24.77
CA LEU A 28 18.19 -12.57 -23.84
C LEU A 28 17.90 -11.15 -24.34
N ILE A 29 18.00 -10.90 -25.65
CA ILE A 29 17.66 -9.60 -26.25
C ILE A 29 16.16 -9.30 -26.04
N ILE A 30 15.28 -10.27 -26.33
CA ILE A 30 13.83 -10.08 -26.17
C ILE A 30 13.48 -9.86 -24.69
N VAL A 31 14.01 -10.67 -23.77
CA VAL A 31 13.78 -10.52 -22.32
C VAL A 31 14.32 -9.18 -21.82
N GLY A 32 15.47 -8.72 -22.31
CA GLY A 32 16.04 -7.41 -21.99
C GLY A 32 15.15 -6.23 -22.40
N ILE A 33 14.57 -6.28 -23.61
CA ILE A 33 13.64 -5.25 -24.09
C ILE A 33 12.35 -5.25 -23.25
N LEU A 34 11.78 -6.43 -22.97
CA LEU A 34 10.57 -6.54 -22.15
C LEU A 34 10.79 -6.02 -20.72
N ALA A 35 11.94 -6.35 -20.11
CA ALA A 35 12.28 -5.87 -18.77
C ALA A 35 12.43 -4.35 -18.71
N ALA A 36 13.04 -3.73 -19.72
CA ALA A 36 13.21 -2.28 -19.79
C ALA A 36 11.87 -1.53 -19.85
N LEU A 37 10.87 -2.06 -20.57
CA LEU A 37 9.56 -1.43 -20.71
C LEU A 37 8.65 -1.65 -19.49
N ALA A 38 8.82 -2.75 -18.75
CA ALA A 38 7.90 -3.13 -17.68
C ALA A 38 8.12 -2.37 -16.36
N ILE A 39 9.36 -2.02 -16.02
CA ILE A 39 9.73 -1.44 -14.71
C ILE A 39 9.10 -0.07 -14.39
N PRO A 40 9.07 0.93 -15.30
CA PRO A 40 8.71 2.31 -14.91
C PRO A 40 7.26 2.49 -14.46
N ASN A 41 6.34 1.62 -14.89
CA ASN A 41 4.90 1.76 -14.58
C ASN A 41 4.49 1.16 -13.22
N TYR A 42 5.31 0.28 -12.65
CA TYR A 42 4.95 -0.44 -11.42
C TYR A 42 4.88 0.48 -10.20
N THR A 43 5.81 1.43 -10.09
CA THR A 43 5.91 2.33 -8.92
C THR A 43 4.71 3.26 -8.79
N ARG A 44 4.24 3.86 -9.90
CA ARG A 44 3.07 4.76 -9.91
C ARG A 44 1.78 4.02 -9.54
N THR A 45 1.59 2.82 -10.07
CA THR A 45 0.41 2.00 -9.76
C THR A 45 0.38 1.59 -8.29
N ARG A 46 1.55 1.23 -7.74
CA ARG A 46 1.69 0.92 -6.32
C ARG A 46 1.35 2.12 -5.43
N GLU A 47 1.85 3.30 -5.75
CA GLU A 47 1.54 4.51 -4.97
C GLU A 47 0.04 4.84 -5.00
N ARG A 48 -0.62 4.75 -6.16
CA ARG A 48 -2.08 4.93 -6.26
C ARG A 48 -2.86 3.93 -5.42
N ALA A 49 -2.40 2.68 -5.30
CA ALA A 49 -3.02 1.68 -4.44
C ALA A 49 -2.87 2.05 -2.96
N ILE A 50 -1.72 2.60 -2.56
CA ILE A 50 -1.47 3.07 -1.19
C ILE A 50 -2.29 4.34 -0.88
N ASP A 51 -2.49 5.23 -1.86
CA ASP A 51 -3.35 6.39 -1.71
C ASP A 51 -4.83 5.98 -1.52
N LYS A 52 -5.31 4.98 -2.28
CA LYS A 52 -6.65 4.40 -2.08
C LYS A 52 -6.84 3.78 -0.69
N GLU A 53 -5.78 3.18 -0.14
CA GLU A 53 -5.78 2.67 1.23
C GLU A 53 -6.05 3.80 2.22
N ALA A 54 -5.34 4.94 2.11
CA ALA A 54 -5.57 6.10 2.97
C ALA A 54 -7.00 6.64 2.83
N GLN A 55 -7.53 6.78 1.60
CA GLN A 55 -8.89 7.26 1.38
C GLN A 55 -9.94 6.36 2.05
N THR A 56 -9.76 5.04 1.94
CA THR A 56 -10.67 4.05 2.56
C THR A 56 -10.63 4.16 4.08
N VAL A 57 -9.42 4.29 4.65
CA VAL A 57 -9.25 4.41 6.10
C VAL A 57 -9.76 5.74 6.63
N LEU A 58 -9.55 6.84 5.92
CA LEU A 58 -10.12 8.15 6.27
C LEU A 58 -11.65 8.14 6.23
N SER A 59 -12.25 7.44 5.26
CA SER A 59 -13.70 7.25 5.21
C SER A 59 -14.23 6.45 6.42
N LEU A 60 -13.47 5.46 6.87
CA LEU A 60 -13.76 4.72 8.10
C LEU A 60 -13.66 5.63 9.34
N VAL A 61 -12.65 6.49 9.42
CA VAL A 61 -12.52 7.49 10.49
C VAL A 61 -13.71 8.44 10.48
N GLN A 62 -14.11 8.97 9.32
CA GLN A 62 -15.30 9.83 9.18
C GLN A 62 -16.58 9.13 9.69
N ALA A 63 -16.77 7.84 9.36
CA ALA A 63 -17.90 7.08 9.86
C ALA A 63 -17.86 6.92 11.39
N ALA A 64 -16.70 6.63 11.96
CA ALA A 64 -16.52 6.51 13.41
C ALA A 64 -16.74 7.83 14.14
N GLU A 65 -16.27 8.94 13.57
CA GLU A 65 -16.49 10.30 14.07
C GLU A 65 -17.98 10.67 14.10
N ARG A 66 -18.73 10.32 13.04
CA ARG A 66 -20.19 10.50 13.01
C ARG A 66 -20.87 9.71 14.12
N MET A 67 -20.45 8.46 14.35
CA MET A 67 -20.98 7.65 15.45
C MET A 67 -20.62 8.22 16.83
N TYR A 68 -19.40 8.75 16.98
CA TYR A 68 -18.96 9.38 18.21
C TYR A 68 -19.76 10.66 18.51
N ARG A 69 -20.02 11.49 17.50
CA ARG A 69 -20.87 12.69 17.62
C ARG A 69 -22.29 12.35 18.07
N LEU A 70 -22.88 11.27 17.55
CA LEU A 70 -24.21 10.82 17.99
C LEU A 70 -24.25 10.46 19.49
N LYS A 71 -23.12 10.03 20.07
CA LYS A 71 -23.02 9.65 21.48
C LYS A 71 -22.64 10.82 22.39
N SER A 72 -21.69 11.65 21.96
CA SER A 72 -21.04 12.65 22.81
C SER A 72 -21.37 14.11 22.42
N SER A 73 -22.20 14.32 21.40
CA SER A 73 -22.56 15.64 20.84
C SER A 73 -21.36 16.50 20.37
N THR A 74 -20.16 15.90 20.26
CA THR A 74 -18.93 16.54 19.77
C THR A 74 -18.14 15.53 18.95
N TYR A 75 -17.29 16.00 18.04
CA TYR A 75 -16.29 15.17 17.39
C TYR A 75 -15.08 14.94 18.31
N TYR A 76 -14.32 13.87 18.04
CA TYR A 76 -13.11 13.55 18.80
C TYR A 76 -11.86 14.00 18.02
N GLY A 77 -10.94 14.68 18.70
CA GLY A 77 -9.70 15.16 18.11
C GLY A 77 -8.52 14.65 18.90
N SER A 78 -7.55 14.03 18.22
CA SER A 78 -6.25 13.73 18.82
C SER A 78 -5.18 13.62 17.74
N ALA A 79 -3.95 14.05 18.08
CA ALA A 79 -2.77 13.82 17.27
C ALA A 79 -2.17 12.41 17.50
N VAL A 80 -2.64 11.69 18.53
CA VAL A 80 -2.10 10.41 18.97
C VAL A 80 -3.00 9.27 18.49
N LEU A 81 -2.39 8.33 17.75
CA LEU A 81 -3.11 7.23 17.12
C LEU A 81 -3.78 6.26 18.11
N SER A 82 -3.15 5.98 19.26
CA SER A 82 -3.73 5.13 20.30
C SER A 82 -5.06 5.70 20.81
N ASP A 83 -5.09 7.01 21.03
CA ASP A 83 -6.26 7.68 21.58
C ASP A 83 -7.41 7.66 20.57
N ILE A 84 -7.09 7.82 19.27
CA ILE A 84 -8.07 7.67 18.19
C ILE A 84 -8.65 6.25 18.21
N ASN A 85 -7.79 5.22 18.24
CA ASN A 85 -8.24 3.83 18.28
C ASN A 85 -9.13 3.52 19.49
N ASP A 86 -8.73 3.99 20.67
CA ASP A 86 -9.44 3.69 21.91
C ASP A 86 -10.78 4.43 22.02
N ASN A 87 -10.86 5.68 21.57
CA ASN A 87 -12.07 6.49 21.68
C ASN A 87 -13.05 6.24 20.54
N LEU A 88 -12.55 6.10 19.30
CA LEU A 88 -13.38 5.86 18.10
C LEU A 88 -13.59 4.38 17.80
N LYS A 89 -13.01 3.48 18.60
CA LYS A 89 -13.09 2.02 18.43
C LYS A 89 -12.60 1.56 17.07
N LEU A 90 -11.47 2.13 16.66
CA LEU A 90 -10.76 1.81 15.43
C LEU A 90 -9.51 0.97 15.72
N ASN A 91 -8.97 0.33 14.69
CA ASN A 91 -7.69 -0.38 14.75
C ASN A 91 -6.77 0.09 13.63
N LEU A 92 -6.38 1.35 13.72
CA LEU A 92 -5.44 2.00 12.81
C LEU A 92 -4.01 1.67 13.24
N ALA A 93 -3.16 1.30 12.29
CA ALA A 93 -1.74 1.05 12.55
C ALA A 93 -0.88 1.96 11.66
N PRO A 94 0.21 2.58 12.19
CA PRO A 94 1.07 3.46 11.42
C PRO A 94 2.05 2.62 10.60
N GLN A 95 1.58 2.01 9.51
CA GLN A 95 2.43 1.22 8.61
C GLN A 95 2.96 2.05 7.45
N ARG A 96 2.05 2.71 6.73
CA ARG A 96 2.36 3.55 5.56
C ARG A 96 1.92 4.99 5.77
N TRP A 97 0.92 5.19 6.61
CA TRP A 97 0.27 6.46 6.87
C TRP A 97 0.22 6.72 8.37
N ASN A 98 0.54 7.95 8.77
CA ASN A 98 0.31 8.46 10.11
C ASN A 98 -1.05 9.16 10.10
N TYR A 99 -2.00 8.61 10.85
CA TYR A 99 -3.34 9.19 11.01
C TYR A 99 -3.38 10.08 12.23
N SER A 100 -4.01 11.25 12.08
CA SER A 100 -4.23 12.21 13.17
C SER A 100 -5.47 13.03 12.89
N ILE A 101 -6.10 13.55 13.94
CA ILE A 101 -7.25 14.44 13.86
C ILE A 101 -6.85 15.74 14.58
N PRO A 102 -6.14 16.66 13.89
CA PRO A 102 -5.57 17.86 14.50
C PRO A 102 -6.62 18.85 14.99
N ALA A 103 -7.81 18.85 14.40
CA ALA A 103 -8.91 19.74 14.77
C ALA A 103 -10.21 18.94 14.87
N ALA A 104 -10.87 19.03 16.01
CA ALA A 104 -12.22 18.54 16.22
C ALA A 104 -12.94 19.45 17.21
N ASP A 105 -14.14 19.87 16.83
CA ASP A 105 -15.03 20.68 17.65
C ASP A 105 -16.49 20.17 17.49
N PRO A 106 -17.50 20.77 18.13
CA PRO A 106 -18.89 20.33 17.96
C PRO A 106 -19.48 20.57 16.56
N ALA A 107 -18.87 21.46 15.77
CA ALA A 107 -19.31 21.84 14.44
C ALA A 107 -18.69 20.94 13.35
N GLY A 108 -17.42 20.53 13.50
CA GLY A 108 -16.71 19.75 12.51
C GLY A 108 -15.42 19.11 13.02
N PHE A 109 -14.79 18.34 12.13
CA PHE A 109 -13.48 17.76 12.36
C PHE A 109 -12.67 17.73 11.07
N THR A 110 -11.35 17.63 11.19
CA THR A 110 -10.47 17.38 10.05
C THR A 110 -9.55 16.22 10.42
N ALA A 111 -9.75 15.09 9.75
CA ALA A 111 -8.86 13.94 9.86
C ALA A 111 -7.85 13.96 8.73
N GLN A 112 -6.59 13.66 9.04
CA GLN A 112 -5.49 13.65 8.07
C GLN A 112 -4.69 12.35 8.14
N ALA A 113 -4.20 11.92 6.98
CA ALA A 113 -3.29 10.80 6.80
C ALA A 113 -2.02 11.30 6.08
N VAL A 114 -0.89 11.31 6.80
CA VAL A 114 0.40 11.78 6.28
C VAL A 114 1.28 10.58 5.93
N ARG A 115 1.87 10.58 4.74
CA ARG A 115 2.70 9.46 4.26
C ARG A 115 3.99 9.36 5.07
N ILE A 116 4.26 8.18 5.63
CA ILE A 116 5.53 7.91 6.32
C ILE A 116 6.65 7.89 5.28
N GLY A 117 7.68 8.72 5.51
CA GLY A 117 8.83 8.84 4.61
C GLY A 117 8.54 9.61 3.31
N GLY A 118 7.44 10.37 3.24
CA GLY A 118 7.09 11.20 2.10
C GLY A 118 6.39 12.50 2.50
N THR A 119 5.93 13.26 1.51
CA THR A 119 5.20 14.53 1.70
C THR A 119 3.73 14.43 1.33
N ARG A 120 3.24 13.23 0.97
CA ARG A 120 1.85 13.04 0.57
C ARG A 120 0.92 13.15 1.78
N THR A 121 -0.12 13.97 1.70
CA THR A 121 -1.14 14.08 2.74
C THR A 121 -2.53 14.01 2.14
N TRP A 122 -3.36 13.19 2.76
CA TRP A 122 -4.80 13.11 2.50
C TRP A 122 -5.56 13.66 3.70
N GLN A 123 -6.67 14.34 3.45
CA GLN A 123 -7.54 14.86 4.50
C GLN A 123 -9.01 14.53 4.18
N ILE A 124 -9.84 14.49 5.22
CA ILE A 124 -11.29 14.42 5.09
C ILE A 124 -11.92 15.22 6.23
N ASP A 125 -12.95 15.99 5.90
CA ASP A 125 -13.82 16.64 6.90
C ASP A 125 -15.18 15.93 7.04
N GLN A 126 -16.10 16.49 7.82
CA GLN A 126 -17.42 15.91 8.05
C GLN A 126 -18.37 15.94 6.84
N ASP A 127 -18.18 16.90 5.94
CA ASP A 127 -19.06 17.23 4.81
C ASP A 127 -18.53 16.69 3.48
N ASP A 128 -17.24 16.36 3.44
CA ASP A 128 -16.53 15.82 2.30
C ASP A 128 -17.11 14.46 1.89
N PRO A 129 -17.48 14.27 0.61
CA PRO A 129 -17.96 12.98 0.11
C PRO A 129 -16.85 11.94 0.02
N ALA A 130 -15.58 12.37 -0.05
CA ALA A 130 -14.41 11.52 -0.12
C ALA A 130 -13.16 12.29 0.34
N ALA A 131 -12.13 11.56 0.78
CA ALA A 131 -10.87 12.17 1.19
C ALA A 131 -10.18 12.89 0.02
N SER A 132 -9.73 14.11 0.27
CA SER A 132 -9.03 14.98 -0.68
C SER A 132 -7.52 15.00 -0.42
N CYS A 133 -6.74 15.25 -1.47
CA CYS A 133 -5.28 15.29 -1.44
C CYS A 133 -4.84 16.74 -1.23
N THR A 134 -4.05 17.03 -0.20
CA THR A 134 -3.55 18.40 0.08
C THR A 134 -2.12 18.63 -0.37
N THR A 135 -1.27 17.61 -0.26
CA THR A 135 0.13 17.69 -0.68
C THR A 135 0.52 16.43 -1.44
N GLY A 136 1.14 16.59 -2.62
CA GLY A 136 1.53 15.46 -3.48
C GLY A 136 1.54 15.80 -4.98
N PRO A 137 2.25 15.01 -5.81
CA PRO A 137 2.35 15.24 -7.25
C PRO A 137 1.04 14.98 -8.02
N ASP A 138 0.09 14.28 -7.39
CA ASP A 138 -1.22 13.95 -7.94
C ASP A 138 -2.35 14.78 -7.30
N CYS A 139 -2.03 15.71 -6.40
CA CYS A 139 -3.03 16.61 -5.82
C CYS A 139 -3.34 17.77 -6.78
N PRO A 140 -4.59 18.27 -6.82
CA PRO A 140 -4.87 19.55 -7.48
C PRO A 140 -4.03 20.66 -6.84
N PRO A 141 -3.52 21.63 -7.63
CA PRO A 141 -2.85 22.80 -7.05
C PRO A 141 -3.83 23.60 -6.18
N PRO A 142 -3.33 24.28 -5.12
CA PRO A 142 -4.14 25.08 -4.21
C PRO A 142 -4.80 26.28 -4.89
#